data_AF-A0A1B6I0S8-F1
#
_entry.id   AF-A0A1B6I0S8-F1
#
_cell.length_a   1.000
_cell.length_b   1.000
_cell.length_c   1.000
_cell.angle_alpha   90.00
_cell.angle_beta   90.00
_cell.angle_gamma   90.00
#
_symmetry.space_group_name_H-M   'P 1'
#
loop_
_entity.id
_entity.type
_entity.pdbx_description
1 polymer ?
#
loop_
_entity_poly.entity_id
_entity_poly.type
_entity_poly.pdbx_seq_one_letter_code
_entity_poly.pdbx_strand_id
1 'polypeptide(L)'
;RSVNYLSPQIQNELINLISKEIKKEIKEEMKKSPYVSIIFDTTQDIAKTDQLSTVFRYIKIKTDEGDRPVQLVIEEAFGGFLEVESQKSEYLSKMLFSIS
;
A
#
# COMPACT_ATOMS: atom_id res chain seq x y z
N ARG A 1 27.30 10.09 -25.93
CA ARG A 1 26.80 9.06 -24.98
C ARG A 1 25.32 9.33 -24.78
N SER A 2 24.43 8.47 -25.30
CA SER A 2 22.99 8.58 -25.03
C SER A 2 22.74 8.06 -23.62
N VAL A 3 22.35 8.93 -22.70
CA VAL A 3 21.82 8.49 -21.40
C VAL A 3 20.41 7.97 -21.71
N ASN A 4 20.29 6.65 -21.87
CA ASN A 4 19.00 6.02 -22.12
C ASN A 4 18.21 5.96 -20.81
N TYR A 5 17.65 7.10 -20.38
CA TYR A 5 16.70 7.21 -19.26
C TYR A 5 15.50 6.25 -19.39
N LEU A 6 15.28 5.71 -20.58
CA LEU A 6 14.24 4.74 -20.90
C LEU A 6 14.76 3.29 -20.91
N SER A 7 15.95 3.00 -20.38
CA SER A 7 16.36 1.60 -20.22
C SER A 7 15.40 0.89 -19.26
N PRO A 8 15.13 -0.42 -19.45
CA PRO A 8 14.29 -1.18 -18.53
C PRO A 8 14.75 -1.08 -17.07
N GLN A 9 16.06 -0.95 -16.85
CA GLN A 9 16.65 -0.81 -15.52
C GLN A 9 16.23 0.50 -14.85
N ILE A 10 16.37 1.63 -15.56
CA ILE A 10 16.01 2.95 -15.01
C ILE A 10 14.49 3.06 -14.81
N GLN A 11 13.69 2.51 -15.73
CA GLN A 11 12.24 2.46 -15.58
C GLN A 11 11.81 1.68 -14.33
N ASN A 12 12.38 0.48 -14.12
CA ASN A 12 12.07 -0.34 -12.94
C ASN A 12 12.51 0.33 -11.64
N GLU A 13 13.66 1.01 -11.63
CA GLU A 13 14.12 1.78 -10.48
C GLU A 13 13.14 2.91 -10.15
N LEU A 14 12.71 3.68 -11.16
CA LEU A 14 11.74 4.76 -10.98
C LEU A 14 10.40 4.25 -10.44
N ILE A 15 9.87 3.16 -11.00
CA ILE A 15 8.63 2.52 -10.53
C ILE A 15 8.78 2.12 -9.06
N ASN A 16 9.92 1.54 -8.69
CA ASN A 16 10.20 1.13 -7.32
C ASN A 16 10.29 2.33 -6.36
N LEU A 17 10.91 3.43 -6.76
CA LEU A 17 11.01 4.64 -5.95
C LEU A 17 9.62 5.27 -5.72
N ILE A 18 8.81 5.39 -6.78
CA ILE A 18 7.44 5.91 -6.68
C ILE A 18 6.59 5.01 -5.79
N SER A 19 6.67 3.69 -5.97
CA SER A 19 5.96 2.71 -5.14
C SER A 19 6.33 2.84 -3.66
N LYS A 20 7.61 3.03 -3.35
CA LYS A 20 8.07 3.25 -1.97
C LYS A 20 7.50 4.52 -1.35
N GLU A 21 7.49 5.63 -2.09
CA GLU A 21 6.99 6.91 -1.55
C GLU A 21 5.47 6.87 -1.35
N ILE A 22 4.72 6.27 -2.28
CA ILE A 22 3.27 6.06 -2.12
C ILE A 22 2.98 5.19 -0.89
N LYS A 23 3.68 4.06 -0.72
CA LYS A 23 3.49 3.17 0.45
C LYS A 23 3.82 3.86 1.77
N LYS A 24 4.84 4.72 1.77
CA LYS A 24 5.22 5.52 2.93
C LYS A 24 4.12 6.53 3.29
N GLU A 25 3.56 7.24 2.31
CA GLU A 25 2.46 8.17 2.54
C GLU A 25 1.23 7.45 3.12
N ILE A 26 0.80 6.34 2.49
CA ILE A 26 -0.32 5.52 2.98
C ILE A 26 -0.07 5.09 4.44
N LYS A 27 1.15 4.65 4.76
CA LYS A 27 1.51 4.25 6.13
C LYS A 27 1.39 5.42 7.12
N GLU A 28 1.86 6.61 6.78
CA GLU A 28 1.77 7.77 7.65
C GLU A 28 0.32 8.27 7.83
N GLU A 29 -0.52 8.15 6.80
CA GLU A 29 -1.96 8.42 6.91
C GLU A 29 -2.65 7.41 7.81
N MET A 30 -2.35 6.11 7.64
CA MET A 30 -2.91 5.04 8.47
C MET A 30 -2.53 5.19 9.95
N LYS A 31 -1.29 5.60 10.27
CA LYS A 31 -0.86 5.86 11.66
C LYS A 31 -1.62 7.01 12.33
N LYS A 32 -2.00 8.03 11.56
CA LYS A 32 -2.81 9.16 12.04
C LYS A 32 -4.29 8.80 12.13
N SER A 33 -4.69 7.69 11.53
CA SER A 33 -6.07 7.27 11.49
C SER A 33 -6.51 6.65 12.82
N PRO A 34 -7.70 7.01 13.34
CA PRO A 34 -8.25 6.35 14.51
C PRO A 34 -8.69 4.90 14.25
N TYR A 35 -8.96 4.55 12.99
CA TYR A 35 -9.44 3.23 12.61
C TYR A 35 -8.85 2.79 11.28
N VAL A 36 -8.35 1.55 11.26
CA VAL A 36 -7.76 0.92 10.09
C VAL A 36 -8.35 -0.48 9.93
N SER A 37 -8.61 -0.86 8.68
CA SER A 37 -8.99 -2.20 8.26
C SER A 37 -8.08 -2.66 7.12
N ILE A 38 -7.77 -3.95 7.11
CA ILE A 38 -7.01 -4.59 6.03
C ILE A 38 -7.93 -5.61 5.38
N ILE A 39 -8.08 -5.51 4.07
CA ILE A 39 -8.89 -6.40 3.26
C ILE A 39 -7.94 -7.23 2.41
N PHE A 40 -8.10 -8.56 2.49
CA PHE A 40 -7.38 -9.51 1.67
C PHE A 40 -8.38 -10.18 0.73
N ASP A 41 -8.07 -10.18 -0.57
CA ASP A 41 -8.88 -10.86 -1.58
C ASP A 41 -8.01 -11.73 -2.47
N THR A 42 -8.40 -12.99 -2.65
CA THR A 42 -7.67 -13.99 -3.44
C THR A 42 -8.01 -13.82 -4.91
N THR A 43 -7.00 -13.50 -5.73
CA THR A 43 -7.13 -13.37 -7.18
C THR A 43 -6.24 -14.39 -7.86
N GLN A 44 -6.77 -15.16 -8.81
CA GLN A 44 -5.97 -16.06 -9.63
C GLN A 44 -5.31 -15.27 -10.77
N ASP A 45 -3.98 -15.31 -10.85
CA ASP A 45 -3.26 -14.75 -12.00
C ASP A 45 -3.31 -15.72 -13.20
N ILE A 46 -3.00 -15.24 -14.40
CA ILE A 46 -2.99 -15.96 -15.69
C ILE A 46 -2.16 -17.28 -15.60
N ALA A 47 -1.18 -17.34 -14.70
CA ALA A 47 -0.33 -18.50 -14.44
C ALA A 47 -0.91 -19.56 -13.49
N LYS A 48 -2.15 -19.41 -13.00
CA LYS A 48 -2.81 -20.26 -11.98
C LYS A 48 -2.15 -20.26 -10.59
N THR A 49 -1.31 -19.27 -10.32
CA THR A 49 -0.79 -19.05 -8.95
C THR A 49 -1.80 -18.18 -8.21
N ASP A 50 -2.19 -18.60 -7.02
CA ASP A 50 -3.02 -17.79 -6.13
C ASP A 50 -2.19 -16.57 -5.67
N GLN A 51 -2.71 -15.37 -5.93
CA GLN A 51 -2.18 -14.13 -5.40
C GLN A 51 -3.19 -13.53 -4.44
N LEU A 52 -2.72 -12.98 -3.32
CA LEU A 52 -3.57 -12.30 -2.36
C LEU A 52 -3.42 -10.79 -2.55
N SER A 53 -4.43 -10.17 -3.14
CA SER A 53 -4.53 -8.72 -3.23
C SER A 53 -4.79 -8.13 -1.84
N THR A 54 -4.13 -7.02 -1.53
CA THR A 54 -4.27 -6.32 -0.25
C THR A 54 -4.81 -4.91 -0.47
N VAL A 55 -5.85 -4.55 0.27
CA VAL A 55 -6.42 -3.19 0.29
C VAL A 55 -6.45 -2.69 1.74
N PHE A 56 -5.92 -1.49 1.96
CA PHE A 56 -6.00 -0.78 3.23
C PHE A 56 -7.20 0.16 3.20
N ARG A 57 -8.05 0.10 4.22
CA ARG A 57 -9.16 1.04 4.42
C ARG A 57 -8.94 1.78 5.73
N TYR A 58 -8.89 3.10 5.69
CA TYR A 58 -8.62 3.92 6.87
C TYR A 58 -9.40 5.24 6.86
N ILE A 59 -9.56 5.84 8.04
CA ILE A 59 -10.19 7.15 8.18
C ILE A 59 -9.15 8.26 8.03
N LYS A 60 -9.29 9.08 7.00
CA LYS A 60 -8.52 10.31 6.80
C LYS A 60 -9.28 11.49 7.38
N ILE A 61 -8.65 12.17 8.32
CA ILE A 61 -9.18 13.39 8.94
C ILE A 61 -8.69 14.57 8.11
N LYS A 62 -9.60 15.27 7.44
CA LYS A 62 -9.29 16.54 6.76
C LYS A 62 -9.40 17.67 7.76
N THR A 63 -8.39 18.53 7.77
CA THR A 63 -8.32 19.73 8.61
C THR A 63 -8.44 21.00 7.76
N ASP A 64 -8.88 22.09 8.39
CA ASP A 64 -8.79 23.43 7.80
C ASP A 64 -7.38 24.05 8.01
N GLU A 65 -7.21 25.30 7.58
CA GLU A 65 -5.96 26.07 7.75
C GLU A 65 -5.52 26.22 9.24
N GLY A 66 -6.43 26.00 10.19
CA GLY A 66 -6.16 26.07 11.63
C GLY A 66 -6.00 24.70 12.30
N ASP A 67 -5.75 23.63 11.52
CA ASP A 67 -5.64 22.25 12.00
C ASP A 67 -6.90 21.72 12.71
N ARG A 68 -8.06 22.35 12.49
CA ARG A 68 -9.32 21.89 13.08
C ARG A 68 -9.91 20.81 12.20
N PRO A 69 -10.34 19.66 12.76
CA PRO A 69 -10.95 18.59 11.97
C PRO A 69 -12.27 19.08 11.39
N VAL A 70 -12.38 19.08 10.06
CA VAL A 70 -13.59 19.52 9.34
C VAL A 70 -14.36 18.35 8.74
N GLN A 71 -13.68 17.26 8.38
CA GLN A 71 -14.31 16.12 7.72
C GLN A 71 -13.55 14.83 8.02
N LEU A 72 -14.31 13.74 8.15
CA LEU A 72 -13.80 12.37 8.13
C LEU A 72 -14.11 11.76 6.76
N VAL A 73 -13.08 11.23 6.11
CA VAL A 73 -13.19 10.55 4.81
C VAL A 73 -12.71 9.12 4.98
N ILE A 74 -13.47 8.16 4.44
CA ILE A 74 -13.00 6.77 4.33
C ILE A 74 -12.17 6.70 3.05
N GLU A 75 -10.89 6.38 3.19
CA GLU A 75 -9.97 6.19 2.07
C GLU A 75 -9.66 4.70 1.91
N GLU A 76 -9.48 4.27 0.66
CA GLU A 76 -9.04 2.93 0.30
C GLU A 76 -7.79 3.01 -0.56
N ALA A 77 -6.74 2.28 -0.16
CA ALA A 77 -5.47 2.26 -0.84
C ALA A 77 -5.05 0.83 -1.18
N PHE A 78 -4.72 0.59 -2.44
CA PHE A 78 -4.20 -0.70 -2.88
C PHE A 78 -2.77 -0.90 -2.40
N GLY A 79 -2.54 -1.93 -1.60
CA GLY A 79 -1.23 -2.25 -1.01
C GLY A 79 -0.33 -3.09 -1.93
N GLY A 80 -0.93 -3.81 -2.88
CA GLY A 80 -0.24 -4.73 -3.79
C GLY A 80 -0.75 -6.17 -3.69
N PHE A 81 -0.07 -7.06 -4.41
CA PHE A 81 -0.29 -8.50 -4.37
C PHE A 81 0.75 -9.19 -3.50
N LEU A 82 0.33 -10.23 -2.80
CA LEU A 82 1.20 -11.15 -2.09
C LEU A 82 1.18 -12.48 -2.82
N GLU A 83 2.36 -13.05 -3.07
CA GLU A 83 2.50 -14.38 -3.63
C GLU A 83 2.17 -15.42 -2.56
N VAL A 84 1.17 -16.28 -2.82
CA VAL A 84 0.69 -17.25 -1.84
C VAL A 84 1.50 -18.55 -1.95
N GLU A 85 2.74 -18.56 -1.44
CA GLU A 85 3.47 -19.83 -1.28
C GLU A 85 3.07 -20.59 -0.01
N SER A 86 2.39 -19.93 0.93
CA SER A 86 1.62 -20.52 2.02
C SER A 86 1.02 -19.37 2.81
N GLN A 87 -0.20 -19.53 3.31
CA GLN A 87 -0.89 -18.59 4.21
C GLN A 87 -0.16 -18.42 5.56
N LYS A 88 1.11 -18.00 5.55
CA LYS A 88 1.90 -17.83 6.76
C LYS A 88 1.43 -16.55 7.45
N SER A 89 0.70 -16.75 8.54
CA SER A 89 0.35 -15.77 9.56
C SER A 89 1.51 -14.85 9.95
N GLU A 90 2.76 -15.30 9.78
CA GLU A 90 3.97 -14.51 9.97
C GLU A 90 4.03 -13.26 9.07
N TYR A 91 3.59 -13.32 7.82
CA TYR A 91 3.64 -12.17 6.91
C TYR A 91 2.47 -11.20 7.12
N LEU A 92 1.29 -11.72 7.48
CA LEU A 92 0.17 -10.92 7.97
C LEU A 92 0.57 -10.16 9.25
N SER A 93 1.28 -10.85 10.14
CA SER A 93 1.86 -10.29 11.35
C SER A 93 2.91 -9.22 11.02
N LYS A 94 3.84 -9.47 10.09
CA LYS A 94 4.80 -8.45 9.61
C LYS A 94 4.09 -7.23 9.02
N MET A 95 2.99 -7.42 8.29
CA MET A 95 2.22 -6.31 7.73
C MET A 95 1.53 -5.49 8.82
N LEU A 96 0.91 -6.16 9.80
CA LEU A 96 0.35 -5.52 11.01
C LEU A 96 1.42 -4.74 11.77
N PHE A 97 2.60 -5.34 12.02
CA PHE A 97 3.74 -4.67 12.66
C PHE A 97 4.33 -3.56 11.80
N SER A 98 4.20 -3.62 10.49
CA SER A 98 4.65 -2.55 9.60
C SER A 98 3.70 -1.35 9.59
N ILE A 99 2.45 -1.52 10.03
CA ILE A 99 1.46 -0.45 10.17
C ILE A 99 1.57 0.20 11.56
N SER A 100 1.87 -0.59 12.60
CA SER A 100 2.21 -0.11 13.94
C SER A 100 3.50 0.70 13.99
#